data_AF-A0A1H1QUL4-F1
#
_entry.id   AF-A0A1H1QUL4-F1
#
_cell.length_a   1.000
_cell.length_b   1.000
_cell.length_c   1.000
_cell.angle_alpha   90.00
_cell.angle_beta   90.00
_cell.angle_gamma   90.00
#
_symmetry.space_group_name_H-M   'P 1'
#
loop_
_entity.id
_entity.type
_entity.pdbx_description
1 polymer ?
#
loop_
_entity_poly.entity_id
_entity_poly.type
_entity_poly.pdbx_seq_one_letter_code
_entity_poly.pdbx_strand_id
1 'polypeptide(L)'
;MHFAFLAAAIIENQQNPVSILILSGISILMGLFYFKKVKTVGSIYKKIDLLLVIFTSLGAIFTYYLTVEIKLDAVLAAGITGLISSALPYLNRRSDLLRELPVAIYCGAFAGMTAPFIAKGFPFIGAAGLISGLILIISKNTLHGFGGKLGTIAFGGVSISFLILFIFS
;
A
#
# COMPACT_ATOMS: atom_id res chain seq x y z
N MET A 1 4.48 -11.15 8.61
CA MET A 1 4.51 -10.16 9.71
C MET A 1 4.00 -10.73 11.03
N HIS A 2 2.71 -11.09 11.19
CA HIS A 2 2.21 -11.65 12.47
C HIS A 2 2.98 -12.87 12.98
N PHE A 3 3.31 -13.83 12.11
CA PHE A 3 4.13 -15.00 12.49
C PHE A 3 5.59 -14.65 12.83
N ALA A 4 6.17 -13.62 12.20
CA ALA A 4 7.54 -13.18 12.50
C ALA A 4 7.61 -12.44 13.84
N PHE A 5 6.59 -11.63 14.16
CA PHE A 5 6.45 -11.00 15.46
C PHE A 5 6.20 -12.03 16.58
N LEU A 6 5.35 -13.02 16.33
CA LEU A 6 5.13 -14.13 17.27
C LEU A 6 6.40 -14.96 17.47
N ALA A 7 7.16 -15.24 16.41
CA ALA A 7 8.45 -15.92 16.52
C ALA A 7 9.47 -15.11 17.35
N ALA A 8 9.57 -13.80 17.12
CA ALA A 8 10.43 -12.93 17.92
C ALA A 8 10.01 -12.90 19.40
N ALA A 9 8.71 -12.80 19.68
CA ALA A 9 8.17 -12.83 21.05
C ALA A 9 8.41 -14.17 21.77
N ILE A 10 8.40 -15.29 21.04
CA ILE A 10 8.74 -16.62 21.57
C ILE A 10 10.24 -16.72 21.86
N ILE A 11 11.09 -16.13 21.03
CA ILE A 11 12.55 -16.10 21.24
C ILE A 11 12.91 -15.25 22.47
N GLU A 12 12.21 -14.14 22.70
CA GLU A 12 12.51 -13.22 23.80
C GLU A 12 12.00 -13.72 25.16
N ASN A 13 10.93 -14.53 25.20
CA ASN A 13 10.29 -14.97 26.44
C ASN A 13 10.54 -16.45 26.79
N GLN A 14 11.71 -17.00 26.41
CA GLN A 14 12.10 -18.41 26.59
C GLN A 14 12.11 -18.92 28.04
N GLN A 15 12.15 -18.02 29.03
CA GLN A 15 12.31 -18.39 30.44
C GLN A 15 11.01 -18.79 31.14
N ASN A 16 9.84 -18.45 30.57
CA ASN A 16 8.54 -18.75 31.19
C ASN A 16 7.76 -19.81 30.39
N PRO A 17 7.53 -21.03 30.91
CA PRO A 17 6.85 -22.09 30.16
C PRO A 17 5.37 -21.78 29.87
N VAL A 18 4.72 -20.97 30.72
CA VAL A 18 3.30 -20.58 30.58
C VAL A 18 3.10 -19.59 29.42
N SER A 19 4.04 -18.66 29.19
CA SER A 19 3.91 -17.68 28.11
C SER A 19 4.10 -18.31 26.73
N ILE A 20 4.94 -19.34 26.62
CA ILE A 20 5.15 -20.12 25.38
C ILE A 20 3.85 -20.84 24.98
N LEU A 21 3.17 -21.47 25.94
CA LEU A 21 1.91 -22.18 25.69
C LEU A 21 0.82 -21.21 25.17
N ILE A 22 0.68 -20.05 25.80
CA ILE A 22 -0.29 -19.02 25.41
C ILE A 22 0.05 -18.45 24.01
N LEU A 23 1.32 -18.13 23.74
CA LEU A 23 1.78 -17.63 22.43
C LEU A 23 1.56 -18.65 21.30
N SER A 24 1.82 -19.94 21.55
CA SER A 24 1.55 -21.00 20.57
C SER A 24 0.05 -21.14 20.26
N GLY A 25 -0.81 -21.01 21.28
CA GLY A 25 -2.26 -21.08 21.12
C GLY A 25 -2.80 -19.94 20.25
N ILE A 26 -2.33 -18.71 20.50
CA ILE A 26 -2.70 -17.52 19.71
C ILE A 26 -2.22 -17.67 18.26
N SER A 27 -1.03 -18.21 18.04
CA SER A 27 -0.47 -18.43 16.70
C SER A 27 -1.26 -19.46 15.88
N ILE A 28 -1.71 -20.55 16.52
CA ILE A 28 -2.55 -21.58 15.89
C ILE A 28 -3.95 -21.03 15.57
N LEU A 29 -4.56 -20.26 16.49
CA LEU A 29 -5.87 -19.64 16.29
C LEU A 29 -5.85 -18.60 15.16
N MET A 30 -4.79 -17.78 15.07
CA MET A 30 -4.57 -16.86 13.95
C MET A 30 -4.40 -17.61 12.63
N GLY A 31 -3.66 -18.73 12.62
CA GLY A 31 -3.48 -19.57 11.43
C GLY A 31 -4.82 -20.11 10.91
N LEU A 32 -5.67 -20.65 11.78
CA LEU A 32 -6.99 -21.16 11.43
C LEU A 32 -7.92 -20.07 10.86
N PHE A 33 -7.86 -18.86 11.42
CA PHE A 33 -8.66 -17.72 10.92
C PHE A 33 -8.19 -17.21 9.55
N TYR A 34 -6.87 -17.23 9.31
CA TYR A 34 -6.28 -16.75 8.07
C TYR A 34 -6.68 -17.62 6.88
N PHE A 35 -6.67 -18.95 7.05
CA PHE A 35 -7.10 -19.88 6.00
C PHE A 35 -8.58 -19.74 5.64
N LYS A 36 -9.45 -19.38 6.59
CA LYS A 36 -10.89 -19.26 6.35
C LYS A 36 -11.30 -17.99 5.58
N LYS A 37 -10.42 -16.97 5.53
CA LYS A 37 -10.73 -15.64 4.97
C LYS A 37 -10.14 -15.35 3.59
N VAL A 38 -9.47 -16.33 2.96
CA VAL A 38 -9.06 -16.24 1.55
C VAL A 38 -10.30 -16.44 0.68
N LYS A 39 -11.15 -15.42 0.62
CA LYS A 39 -12.23 -15.34 -0.36
C LYS A 39 -11.66 -14.59 -1.56
N THR A 40 -11.27 -15.35 -2.56
CA THR A 40 -10.79 -14.90 -3.86
C THR A 40 -11.85 -14.02 -4.51
N VAL A 41 -11.67 -12.69 -4.43
CA VAL A 41 -12.42 -11.76 -5.27
C VAL A 41 -11.67 -11.70 -6.60
N GLY A 42 -12.07 -12.57 -7.52
CA GLY A 42 -11.63 -12.50 -8.91
C GLY A 42 -12.17 -11.23 -9.54
N SER A 43 -11.30 -10.24 -9.73
CA SER A 43 -11.61 -9.07 -10.53
C SER A 43 -11.22 -9.38 -11.98
N ILE A 44 -12.23 -9.38 -12.86
CA ILE A 44 -12.07 -9.54 -14.31
C ILE A 44 -11.33 -8.30 -14.82
N TYR A 45 -10.15 -8.49 -15.42
CA TYR A 45 -9.37 -7.41 -16.03
C TYR A 45 -10.22 -6.64 -17.05
N LYS A 46 -10.50 -5.36 -16.77
CA LYS A 46 -11.24 -4.44 -17.65
C LYS A 46 -10.62 -3.05 -17.54
N LYS A 47 -11.06 -2.11 -18.39
CA LYS A 47 -10.66 -0.67 -18.42
C LYS A 47 -10.50 0.00 -17.04
N ILE A 48 -11.14 -0.57 -16.03
CA ILE A 48 -11.05 -0.29 -14.60
C ILE A 48 -9.61 -0.30 -14.08
N ASP A 49 -8.78 -1.28 -14.46
CA ASP A 49 -7.41 -1.39 -13.94
C ASP A 49 -6.53 -0.23 -14.42
N LEU A 50 -6.63 0.13 -15.70
CA LEU A 50 -5.93 1.30 -16.25
C LEU A 50 -6.33 2.58 -15.50
N LEU A 51 -7.61 2.70 -15.16
CA LEU A 51 -8.12 3.83 -14.40
C LEU A 51 -7.49 3.86 -13.00
N LEU A 52 -7.36 2.71 -12.32
CA LEU A 52 -6.67 2.63 -11.02
C LEU A 52 -5.22 3.13 -11.12
N VAL A 53 -4.48 2.83 -12.19
CA VAL A 53 -3.11 3.34 -12.40
C VAL A 53 -3.07 4.86 -12.43
N ILE A 54 -4.01 5.47 -13.15
CA ILE A 54 -4.12 6.92 -13.26
C ILE A 54 -4.42 7.53 -11.88
N PHE A 55 -5.34 6.94 -11.12
CA PHE A 55 -5.67 7.39 -9.77
C PHE A 55 -4.53 7.19 -8.75
N THR A 56 -3.72 6.12 -8.86
CA THR A 56 -2.48 5.99 -8.08
C THR A 56 -1.52 7.14 -8.37
N SER A 57 -1.31 7.49 -9.65
CA SER A 57 -0.42 8.58 -10.03
C SER A 57 -0.94 9.94 -9.53
N LEU A 58 -2.24 10.20 -9.67
CA LEU A 58 -2.87 11.40 -9.11
C LEU A 58 -2.73 11.48 -7.59
N GLY A 59 -2.93 10.37 -6.87
CA GLY A 59 -2.72 10.30 -5.43
C GLY A 59 -1.27 10.62 -5.03
N ALA A 60 -0.29 10.11 -5.78
CA ALA A 60 1.12 10.38 -5.54
C ALA A 60 1.46 11.86 -5.75
N ILE A 61 1.02 12.46 -6.85
CA ILE A 61 1.23 13.87 -7.16
C ILE A 61 0.55 14.76 -6.11
N PHE A 62 -0.68 14.42 -5.70
CA PHE A 62 -1.42 15.18 -4.71
C PHE A 62 -0.74 15.16 -3.34
N THR A 63 -0.33 13.98 -2.87
CA THR A 63 0.40 13.88 -1.59
C THR A 63 1.74 14.62 -1.65
N TYR A 64 2.47 14.50 -2.75
CA TYR A 64 3.73 15.23 -2.93
C TYR A 64 3.53 16.76 -2.98
N TYR A 65 2.46 17.22 -3.64
CA TYR A 65 2.08 18.63 -3.66
C TYR A 65 1.78 19.15 -2.24
N LEU A 66 1.01 18.41 -1.44
CA LEU A 66 0.76 18.73 -0.03
C LEU A 66 2.06 18.81 0.78
N THR A 67 3.00 17.90 0.54
CA THR A 67 4.29 17.87 1.25
C THR A 67 5.21 19.02 0.84
N VAL A 68 5.27 19.38 -0.45
CA VAL A 68 6.20 20.41 -0.94
C VAL A 68 5.63 21.83 -0.81
N GLU A 69 4.40 22.07 -1.27
CA GLU A 69 3.83 23.43 -1.34
C GLU A 69 3.23 23.85 0.00
N ILE A 70 2.48 22.95 0.65
CA ILE A 70 1.82 23.23 1.94
C ILE A 70 2.78 22.95 3.11
N LYS A 71 3.97 22.36 2.84
CA LYS A 71 5.01 22.01 3.84
C LYS A 71 4.47 21.13 4.96
N LEU A 72 3.50 20.27 4.65
CA LEU A 72 2.96 19.28 5.59
C LEU A 72 3.92 18.10 5.72
N ASP A 73 3.96 17.50 6.92
CA ASP A 73 4.64 16.22 7.11
C ASP A 73 4.08 15.16 6.16
N ALA A 74 4.97 14.33 5.60
CA ALA A 74 4.60 13.28 4.64
C ALA A 74 3.50 12.34 5.18
N VAL A 75 3.55 12.02 6.49
CA VAL A 75 2.55 11.18 7.15
C VAL A 75 1.19 11.88 7.20
N LEU A 76 1.15 13.17 7.53
CA LEU A 76 -0.08 13.95 7.59
C LEU A 76 -0.68 14.16 6.19
N ALA A 77 0.16 14.46 5.20
CA ALA A 77 -0.25 14.59 3.80
C ALA A 77 -0.86 13.28 3.26
N ALA A 78 -0.23 12.14 3.52
CA ALA A 78 -0.76 10.83 3.15
C ALA A 78 -2.06 10.50 3.91
N GLY A 79 -2.16 10.89 5.18
CA GLY A 79 -3.38 10.76 5.98
C GLY A 79 -4.56 11.54 5.41
N ILE A 80 -4.35 12.81 5.04
CA ILE A 80 -5.37 13.65 4.39
C ILE A 80 -5.77 13.07 3.03
N THR A 81 -4.80 12.67 2.22
CA THR A 81 -5.05 12.06 0.91
C THR A 81 -5.87 10.77 1.05
N GLY A 82 -5.53 9.94 2.04
CA GLY A 82 -6.27 8.73 2.38
C GLY A 82 -7.69 9.01 2.88
N LEU A 83 -7.86 10.00 3.75
CA LEU A 83 -9.17 10.42 4.28
C LEU A 83 -10.09 10.88 3.15
N ILE A 84 -9.59 11.76 2.27
CA ILE A 84 -10.33 12.23 1.09
C ILE A 84 -10.68 11.04 0.20
N SER A 85 -9.72 10.13 -0.03
CA SER A 85 -9.96 8.94 -0.84
C SER A 85 -11.04 8.03 -0.25
N SER A 86 -11.16 7.95 1.07
CA SER A 86 -12.19 7.16 1.75
C SER A 86 -13.59 7.78 1.65
N ALA A 87 -13.69 9.08 1.36
CA ALA A 87 -14.97 9.75 1.15
C ALA A 87 -15.53 9.51 -0.28
N LEU A 88 -14.68 9.27 -1.28
CA LEU A 88 -15.11 8.95 -2.66
C LEU A 88 -16.15 7.80 -2.77
N PRO A 89 -15.99 6.65 -2.10
CA PRO A 89 -16.97 5.56 -2.19
C PRO A 89 -18.34 5.89 -1.57
N TYR A 90 -18.44 6.92 -0.72
CA TYR A 90 -19.71 7.36 -0.15
C TYR A 90 -20.59 8.07 -1.18
N LEU A 91 -19.99 8.71 -2.19
CA LEU A 91 -20.70 9.49 -3.19
C LEU A 91 -21.48 8.63 -4.20
N ASN A 92 -21.04 7.38 -4.46
CA ASN A 92 -21.75 6.50 -5.40
C ASN A 92 -21.55 5.00 -5.08
N ARG A 93 -22.42 4.46 -4.22
CA ARG A 93 -22.31 3.13 -3.57
C ARG A 93 -22.46 1.90 -4.49
N ARG A 94 -22.75 2.09 -5.79
CA ARG A 94 -23.16 1.01 -6.71
C ARG A 94 -22.07 0.46 -7.66
N SER A 95 -20.90 1.08 -7.76
CA SER A 95 -19.84 0.59 -8.66
C SER A 95 -18.72 -0.10 -7.90
N ASP A 96 -18.40 -1.35 -8.27
CA ASP A 96 -17.23 -2.09 -7.77
C ASP A 96 -15.92 -1.30 -7.92
N LEU A 97 -15.85 -0.45 -8.95
CA LEU A 97 -14.76 0.47 -9.24
C LEU A 97 -14.44 1.44 -8.07
N LEU A 98 -15.48 1.99 -7.45
CA LEU A 98 -15.33 2.98 -6.37
C LEU A 98 -14.86 2.35 -5.07
N ARG A 99 -14.98 1.03 -4.95
CA ARG A 99 -14.51 0.28 -3.78
C ARG A 99 -13.00 0.06 -3.81
N GLU A 100 -12.40 0.02 -4.99
CA GLU A 100 -10.95 -0.19 -5.18
C GLU A 100 -10.17 1.12 -5.35
N LEU A 101 -10.85 2.21 -5.72
CA LEU A 101 -10.27 3.54 -5.87
C LEU A 101 -9.51 4.07 -4.63
N PRO A 102 -10.05 3.97 -3.39
CA PRO A 102 -9.33 4.43 -2.20
C PRO A 102 -8.01 3.69 -2.00
N VAL A 103 -7.99 2.39 -2.33
CA VAL A 103 -6.79 1.55 -2.20
C VAL A 103 -5.71 1.98 -3.18
N ALA A 104 -6.09 2.30 -4.43
CA ALA A 104 -5.17 2.82 -5.43
C ALA A 104 -4.65 4.21 -5.05
N ILE A 105 -5.53 5.16 -4.71
CA ILE A 105 -5.13 6.52 -4.33
C ILE A 105 -4.19 6.48 -3.11
N TYR A 106 -4.49 5.65 -2.11
CA TYR A 106 -3.66 5.51 -0.91
C TYR A 106 -2.31 4.83 -1.20
N CYS A 107 -2.26 3.86 -2.13
CA CYS A 107 -0.99 3.34 -2.63
C CYS A 107 -0.14 4.43 -3.30
N GLY A 108 -0.79 5.30 -4.08
CA GLY A 108 -0.18 6.47 -4.69
C GLY A 108 0.37 7.43 -3.64
N ALA A 109 -0.41 7.71 -2.61
CA ALA A 109 0.00 8.58 -1.50
C ALA A 109 1.32 8.11 -0.87
N PHE A 110 1.51 6.80 -0.70
CA PHE A 110 2.78 6.27 -0.21
C PHE A 110 3.97 6.52 -1.15
N ALA A 111 3.77 6.42 -2.46
CA ALA A 111 4.80 6.80 -3.43
C ALA A 111 5.09 8.31 -3.39
N GLY A 112 4.05 9.13 -3.13
CA GLY A 112 4.15 10.58 -2.96
C GLY A 112 4.86 11.05 -1.68
N MET A 113 5.02 10.18 -0.68
CA MET A 113 5.82 10.49 0.53
C MET A 113 7.34 10.51 0.28
N THR A 114 7.78 10.26 -0.95
CA THR A 114 9.20 10.27 -1.32
C THR A 114 9.81 11.64 -1.04
N ALA A 115 10.98 11.66 -0.41
CA ALA A 115 11.67 12.91 -0.06
C ALA A 115 11.93 13.77 -1.32
N PRO A 116 11.74 15.09 -1.27
CA PRO A 116 11.91 15.99 -2.42
C PRO A 116 13.30 15.91 -3.07
N PHE A 117 14.33 15.66 -2.24
CA PHE A 117 15.71 15.45 -2.69
C PHE A 117 15.85 14.26 -3.64
N ILE A 118 15.11 13.18 -3.39
CA ILE A 118 15.12 11.96 -4.22
C ILE A 118 14.18 12.14 -5.42
N ALA A 119 13.05 12.83 -5.19
CA ALA A 119 12.02 12.99 -6.20
C ALA A 119 12.49 13.79 -7.42
N LYS A 120 13.45 14.73 -7.29
CA LYS A 120 13.91 15.57 -8.42
C LYS A 120 12.75 16.23 -9.21
N GLY A 121 11.58 16.43 -8.58
CA GLY A 121 10.40 17.10 -9.14
C GLY A 121 9.15 16.22 -9.33
N PHE A 122 8.06 16.86 -9.77
CA PHE A 122 6.77 16.24 -10.07
C PHE A 122 6.78 15.12 -11.15
N PRO A 123 7.57 15.19 -12.25
CA PRO A 123 7.50 14.15 -13.28
C PRO A 123 7.97 12.78 -12.79
N PHE A 124 8.95 12.75 -11.87
CA PHE A 124 9.42 11.52 -11.25
C PHE A 124 8.34 10.89 -10.36
N ILE A 125 7.66 11.69 -9.54
CA ILE A 125 6.58 11.20 -8.68
C ILE A 125 5.42 10.68 -9.51
N GLY A 126 5.08 11.37 -10.61
CA GLY A 126 4.10 10.89 -11.58
C GLY A 126 4.48 9.51 -12.14
N ALA A 127 5.73 9.35 -12.58
CA ALA A 127 6.25 8.08 -13.08
C ALA A 127 6.27 6.99 -11.99
N ALA A 128 6.72 7.29 -10.79
CA ALA A 128 6.72 6.38 -9.64
C ALA A 128 5.31 5.92 -9.28
N GLY A 129 4.33 6.83 -9.33
CA GLY A 129 2.92 6.51 -9.14
C GLY A 129 2.38 5.60 -10.25
N LEU A 130 2.77 5.82 -11.51
CA LEU A 130 2.39 4.94 -12.64
C LEU A 130 2.97 3.53 -12.47
N ILE A 131 4.26 3.40 -12.17
CA ILE A 131 4.91 2.10 -11.95
C ILE A 131 4.29 1.40 -10.74
N SER A 132 4.05 2.12 -9.65
CA SER A 132 3.37 1.58 -8.46
C SER A 132 1.96 1.08 -8.78
N GLY A 133 1.20 1.81 -9.61
CA GLY A 133 -0.13 1.39 -10.07
C GLY A 133 -0.09 0.14 -10.93
N LEU A 134 0.90 0.00 -11.82
CA LEU A 134 1.12 -1.22 -12.60
C LEU A 134 1.43 -2.43 -11.71
N ILE A 135 2.34 -2.26 -10.75
CA ILE A 135 2.67 -3.29 -9.78
C ILE A 135 1.43 -3.64 -8.94
N LEU A 136 0.61 -2.66 -8.59
CA LEU A 136 -0.62 -2.87 -7.82
C LEU A 136 -1.61 -3.79 -8.55
N ILE A 137 -1.78 -3.63 -9.87
CA ILE A 137 -2.65 -4.50 -10.68
C ILE A 137 -2.10 -5.92 -10.71
N ILE A 138 -0.80 -6.08 -10.98
CA ILE A 138 -0.13 -7.38 -11.06
C ILE A 138 -0.23 -8.12 -9.71
N SER A 139 -0.02 -7.38 -8.61
CA SER A 139 0.03 -7.94 -7.25
C SER A 139 -1.36 -8.15 -6.64
N LYS A 140 -2.42 -7.63 -7.28
CA LYS A 140 -3.80 -7.73 -6.80
C LYS A 140 -4.21 -9.18 -6.53
N ASN A 141 -3.84 -10.11 -7.41
CA ASN A 141 -4.22 -11.51 -7.29
C ASN A 141 -3.37 -12.29 -6.27
N THR A 142 -2.11 -11.92 -6.10
CA THR A 142 -1.11 -12.69 -5.32
C THR A 142 -1.10 -12.31 -3.83
N LEU A 143 -1.41 -11.05 -3.49
CA LEU A 143 -1.30 -10.51 -2.13
C LEU A 143 -2.67 -10.27 -1.45
N HIS A 144 -3.63 -11.18 -1.64
CA HIS A 144 -4.90 -11.12 -0.91
C HIS A 144 -4.69 -11.42 0.59
N GLY A 145 -5.17 -10.53 1.46
CA GLY A 145 -5.12 -10.71 2.93
C GLY A 145 -3.85 -10.25 3.64
N PHE A 146 -2.78 -9.90 2.91
CA PHE A 146 -1.51 -9.46 3.51
C PHE A 146 -1.54 -7.98 3.91
N GLY A 147 -1.34 -7.72 5.21
CA GLY A 147 -1.11 -6.36 5.74
C GLY A 147 0.24 -5.81 5.27
N GLY A 148 0.27 -4.52 4.90
CA GLY A 148 1.49 -3.84 4.42
C GLY A 148 1.74 -3.89 2.91
N LYS A 149 0.90 -4.56 2.12
CA LYS A 149 1.11 -4.74 0.66
C LYS A 149 1.23 -3.43 -0.13
N LEU A 150 0.45 -2.41 0.24
CA LEU A 150 0.40 -1.14 -0.50
C LEU A 150 1.74 -0.39 -0.37
N GLY A 151 2.33 -0.39 0.82
CA GLY A 151 3.63 0.22 1.06
C GLY A 151 4.75 -0.49 0.31
N THR A 152 4.75 -1.83 0.28
CA THR A 152 5.76 -2.58 -0.48
C THR A 152 5.66 -2.36 -1.98
N ILE A 153 4.43 -2.24 -2.50
CA ILE A 153 4.17 -1.93 -3.91
C ILE A 153 4.67 -0.52 -4.25
N ALA A 154 4.34 0.47 -3.42
CA ALA A 154 4.81 1.84 -3.59
C ALA A 154 6.33 1.94 -3.53
N PHE A 155 6.96 1.27 -2.55
CA PHE A 155 8.41 1.22 -2.42
C PHE A 155 9.06 0.59 -3.66
N GLY A 156 8.52 -0.52 -4.16
CA GLY A 156 9.00 -1.15 -5.40
C GLY A 156 8.90 -0.22 -6.59
N GLY A 157 7.76 0.47 -6.76
CA GLY A 157 7.55 1.41 -7.86
C GLY A 157 8.52 2.61 -7.81
N VAL A 158 8.68 3.23 -6.64
CA VAL A 158 9.64 4.34 -6.46
C VAL A 158 11.08 3.87 -6.69
N SER A 159 11.45 2.69 -6.20
CA SER A 159 12.81 2.14 -6.38
C SER A 159 13.13 1.89 -7.85
N ILE A 160 12.18 1.35 -8.61
CA ILE A 160 12.33 1.14 -10.05
C ILE A 160 12.42 2.48 -10.78
N SER A 161 11.56 3.45 -10.47
CA SER A 161 11.65 4.80 -11.05
C SER A 161 12.99 5.46 -10.74
N PHE A 162 13.49 5.30 -9.52
CA PHE A 162 14.79 5.83 -9.12
C PHE A 162 15.94 5.20 -9.91
N LEU A 163 15.91 3.88 -10.09
CA LEU A 163 16.91 3.15 -10.86
C LEU A 163 16.91 3.55 -12.34
N ILE A 164 15.72 3.77 -12.93
CA ILE A 164 15.59 4.30 -14.29
C ILE A 164 16.21 5.69 -14.37
N LEU A 165 15.86 6.60 -13.45
CA LEU A 165 16.41 7.95 -13.45
C LEU A 165 17.93 7.93 -13.30
N PHE A 166 18.46 7.05 -12.44
CA PHE A 166 19.90 6.90 -12.24
C PHE A 166 20.64 6.44 -13.50
N ILE A 167 20.06 5.55 -14.30
CA ILE A 167 20.68 5.07 -15.55
C ILE A 167 20.73 6.15 -16.64
N PHE A 168 19.75 7.06 -16.66
CA PHE A 168 19.66 8.12 -17.66
C PHE A 168 20.32 9.45 -17.23
N SER A 169 20.82 9.53 -15.98
CA SER A 169 21.47 10.72 -15.41
C SER A 169 22.98 10.59 -15.40
#